data_AF-A0A3N5VVK8-F1
#
_entry.id   AF-A0A3N5VVK8-F1
#
_cell.length_a   1.000
_cell.length_b   1.000
_cell.length_c   1.000
_cell.angle_alpha   90.00
_cell.angle_beta   90.00
_cell.angle_gamma   90.00
#
_symmetry.space_group_name_H-M   'P 1'
#
loop_
_entity.id
_entity.type
_entity.pdbx_description
1 polymer ?
#
loop_
_entity_poly.entity_id
_entity_poly.type
_entity_poly.pdbx_seq_one_letter_code
_entity_poly.pdbx_strand_id
1 'polypeptide(L)' 'MTDADRAAILAEIAALIGDADRDSLPQPNFTVADMAAELGVSPDVALKRLKRLEQSGVLGSQMVIDGGHRRLVFWKK' A
#
# COMPACT_ATOMS: atom_id res chain seq x y z
N MET A 1 7.98 14.17 27.45
CA MET A 1 8.05 13.62 26.09
C MET A 1 7.51 14.68 25.16
N THR A 2 8.37 15.20 24.30
CA THR A 2 8.05 16.28 23.36
C THR A 2 7.49 15.71 22.05
N ASP A 3 6.86 16.55 21.22
CA ASP A 3 6.38 16.11 19.91
C ASP A 3 7.54 15.63 19.00
N ALA A 4 8.75 16.15 19.22
CA ALA A 4 9.96 15.69 18.54
C ALA A 4 10.33 14.24 18.94
N ASP A 5 10.22 13.89 20.22
CA ASP A 5 10.48 12.53 20.71
C ASP A 5 9.46 11.53 20.13
N ARG A 6 8.20 11.95 20.00
CA ARG A 6 7.13 11.14 19.41
C ARG A 6 7.38 10.89 17.92
N ALA A 7 7.82 11.91 17.18
CA ALA A 7 8.14 11.79 15.76
C ALA A 7 9.35 10.86 15.52
N ALA A 8 10.38 10.94 16.37
CA ALA A 8 11.55 10.08 16.29
C ALA A 8 11.22 8.60 16.53
N ILE A 9 10.40 8.30 17.55
CA ILE A 9 9.95 6.93 17.84
C ILE A 9 9.12 6.36 16.68
N LEU A 10 8.22 7.16 16.10
CA LEU A 10 7.43 6.75 14.94
C LEU A 10 8.30 6.49 13.70
N ALA A 11 9.33 7.31 13.49
CA ALA A 11 10.28 7.12 12.39
C ALA A 11 11.14 5.86 12.57
N GLU A 12 11.61 5.57 13.79
CA GLU A 12 12.32 4.31 14.10
C GLU A 12 11.42 3.09 13.93
N ILE A 13 10.16 3.17 14.37
CA ILE A 13 9.18 2.10 14.17
C ILE A 13 8.91 1.89 12.68
N ALA A 14 8.69 2.96 11.91
CA ALA A 14 8.49 2.89 10.46
C ALA A 14 9.73 2.31 9.74
N ALA A 15 10.93 2.71 10.16
CA ALA A 15 12.20 2.19 9.63
C ALA A 15 12.42 0.70 9.97
N LEU A 16 12.03 0.27 11.18
CA LEU A 16 12.07 -1.14 11.61
C LEU A 16 11.09 -2.02 10.86
N ILE A 17 9.94 -1.46 10.47
CA ILE A 17 8.91 -2.16 9.71
C ILE A 17 9.25 -2.20 8.20
N GLY A 18 10.03 -1.24 7.71
CA GLY A 18 10.41 -1.17 6.30
C GLY A 18 9.25 -0.86 5.36
N ASP A 19 8.17 -0.26 5.87
CA ASP A 19 7.04 0.14 5.04
C ASP A 19 7.48 1.31 4.15
N ALA A 20 7.48 1.08 2.84
CA ALA A 20 7.79 2.12 1.87
C ALA A 20 6.66 3.17 1.85
N ASP A 21 6.98 4.39 1.44
CA ASP A 21 5.97 5.39 1.12
C ASP A 21 5.33 5.03 -0.24
N ARG A 22 4.03 5.27 -0.40
CA ARG A 22 3.32 5.05 -1.67
C ARG A 22 3.96 5.83 -2.82
N ASP A 23 4.46 7.03 -2.52
CA ASP A 23 5.09 7.90 -3.51
C ASP A 23 6.41 7.33 -4.06
N SER A 24 7.02 6.38 -3.36
CA SER A 24 8.24 5.69 -3.82
C SER A 24 7.96 4.54 -4.80
N LEU A 25 6.69 4.18 -5.01
CA LEU A 25 6.31 3.05 -5.87
C LEU A 25 6.14 3.46 -7.34
N PRO A 26 6.34 2.53 -8.30
CA PRO A 26 6.12 2.81 -9.72
C PRO A 26 4.70 3.32 -10.02
N GLN A 27 4.59 4.31 -10.91
CA GLN A 27 3.31 4.87 -11.34
C GLN A 27 2.90 4.32 -12.72
N PRO A 28 1.59 4.14 -12.99
CA PRO A 28 0.48 4.35 -12.06
C PRO A 28 0.40 3.23 -11.01
N ASN A 29 0.09 3.62 -9.76
CA ASN A 29 -0.23 2.68 -8.70
C ASN A 29 -1.61 2.90 -8.09
N PHE A 30 -2.17 1.85 -7.50
CA PHE A 30 -3.52 1.85 -6.96
C PHE A 30 -3.64 0.90 -5.77
N THR A 31 -4.52 1.23 -4.85
CA THR A 31 -4.88 0.39 -3.70
C THR A 31 -6.04 -0.54 -4.05
N VAL A 32 -6.32 -1.48 -3.15
CA VAL A 32 -7.55 -2.29 -3.21
C VAL A 32 -8.81 -1.41 -3.20
N ALA A 33 -8.81 -0.33 -2.43
CA ALA A 33 -9.95 0.58 -2.32
C ALA A 33 -10.19 1.33 -3.63
N ASP A 34 -9.12 1.81 -4.28
CA ASP A 34 -9.19 2.48 -5.58
C ASP A 34 -9.83 1.54 -6.63
N MET A 35 -9.34 0.30 -6.71
CA MET A 35 -9.85 -0.71 -7.62
C MET A 35 -11.30 -1.14 -7.31
N ALA A 36 -11.66 -1.24 -6.04
CA ALA A 36 -13.02 -1.57 -5.62
C ALA A 36 -14.02 -0.49 -6.03
N ALA A 37 -13.65 0.78 -5.84
CA ALA A 37 -14.44 1.93 -6.26
C ALA A 37 -14.57 2.00 -7.79
N GLU A 38 -13.47 1.84 -8.52
CA GLU A 38 -13.45 1.87 -9.98
C GLU A 38 -14.34 0.78 -10.61
N LEU A 39 -14.28 -0.44 -10.07
CA LEU A 39 -15.04 -1.57 -10.60
C LEU A 39 -16.47 -1.70 -10.03
N GLY A 40 -16.83 -0.89 -9.03
CA GLY A 40 -18.12 -1.00 -8.33
C GLY A 40 -18.30 -2.36 -7.61
N VAL A 41 -17.23 -2.91 -7.03
CA VAL A 41 -17.24 -4.21 -6.34
C VAL A 41 -16.82 -4.08 -4.88
N SER A 42 -17.03 -5.13 -4.08
CA SER A 42 -16.53 -5.13 -2.70
C SER A 42 -14.99 -5.19 -2.65
N PRO A 43 -14.36 -4.62 -1.60
CA PRO A 43 -12.91 -4.69 -1.42
C PRO A 43 -12.33 -6.11 -1.48
N ASP A 44 -13.04 -7.10 -0.95
CA ASP A 44 -12.62 -8.51 -0.99
C ASP A 44 -12.55 -9.06 -2.42
N VAL A 45 -13.52 -8.70 -3.27
CA VAL A 45 -13.53 -9.11 -4.67
C VAL A 45 -12.40 -8.43 -5.43
N ALA A 46 -12.19 -7.14 -5.20
CA ALA A 46 -11.07 -6.40 -5.78
C ALA A 46 -9.73 -7.02 -5.37
N LEU A 47 -9.50 -7.27 -4.08
CA LEU A 47 -8.29 -7.90 -3.57
C LEU A 47 -8.04 -9.27 -4.22
N LYS A 48 -9.06 -10.12 -4.30
CA LYS A 48 -8.96 -11.44 -4.96
C LYS A 48 -8.53 -11.32 -6.42
N ARG A 49 -9.07 -10.35 -7.17
CA ARG A 49 -8.70 -10.12 -8.57
C ARG A 49 -7.25 -9.62 -8.69
N LEU A 50 -6.87 -8.65 -7.87
CA LEU A 50 -5.52 -8.10 -7.84
C LEU A 50 -4.46 -9.15 -7.49
N LYS A 51 -4.74 -10.00 -6.50
CA LYS A 51 -3.84 -11.11 -6.13
C LYS A 51 -3.68 -12.14 -7.25
N ARG A 52 -4.71 -12.42 -8.04
CA ARG A 52 -4.56 -13.30 -9.22
C ARG A 52 -3.64 -12.68 -10.27
N LEU A 53 -3.77 -11.38 -10.53
CA LEU A 53 -2.92 -10.66 -11.50
C LEU A 53 -1.48 -10.55 -11.01
N GLU A 54 -1.26 -10.39 -9.70
CA GLU A 54 0.06 -10.45 -9.10
C GLU A 54 0.68 -11.85 -9.26
N GLN A 55 -0.08 -12.90 -8.95
CA GLN A 55 0.37 -14.30 -9.10
C GLN A 55 0.69 -14.67 -10.55
N SER A 56 -0.01 -14.09 -11.52
CA SER A 56 0.30 -14.26 -12.95
C SER A 56 1.45 -13.36 -13.43
N GLY A 57 2.08 -12.60 -12.54
CA GLY A 57 3.23 -11.74 -12.85
C GLY A 57 2.89 -10.42 -13.55
N VAL A 58 1.60 -10.09 -13.71
CA VAL A 58 1.15 -8.85 -14.36
C VAL A 58 1.32 -7.64 -13.45
N LEU A 59 1.12 -7.84 -12.14
CA LEU A 59 1.25 -6.79 -11.14
C LEU A 59 2.39 -7.07 -10.15
N GLY A 60 2.99 -5.99 -9.65
CA GLY A 60 3.75 -5.98 -8.39
C GLY A 60 2.84 -5.51 -7.26
N SER A 61 3.18 -5.88 -6.02
CA SER A 61 2.53 -5.31 -4.86
C SER A 61 3.51 -5.11 -3.71
N GLN A 62 3.21 -4.12 -2.86
CA GLN A 62 3.96 -3.83 -1.65
C GLN A 62 3.04 -3.20 -0.60
N MET A 63 3.33 -3.51 0.66
CA MET A 63 2.69 -2.84 1.80
C MET A 63 3.36 -1.49 2.03
N VAL A 64 2.56 -0.44 2.14
CA VAL A 64 3.02 0.93 2.38
C VAL A 64 2.22 1.58 3.49
N ILE A 65 2.77 2.63 4.10
CA ILE A 65 2.00 3.53 4.96
C ILE A 65 1.50 4.70 4.10
N ASP A 66 0.18 4.81 3.97
CA ASP A 66 -0.50 5.88 3.22
C ASP A 66 -1.51 6.55 4.15
N GLY A 67 -1.26 7.83 4.48
CA GLY A 67 -2.09 8.60 5.43
C GLY A 67 -2.09 8.02 6.85
N GLY A 68 -1.00 7.40 7.30
CA GLY A 68 -0.89 6.76 8.63
C GLY A 68 -1.54 5.37 8.72
N HIS A 69 -2.04 4.84 7.60
CA HIS A 69 -2.63 3.51 7.54
C HIS A 69 -1.81 2.58 6.64
N ARG A 70 -1.65 1.33 7.04
CA ARG A 70 -1.07 0.31 6.17
C ARG A 70 -2.01 -0.02 5.02
N ARG A 71 -1.51 0.10 3.79
CA ARG A 71 -2.26 -0.21 2.57
C ARG A 71 -1.42 -1.10 1.67
N LEU A 72 -2.08 -2.10 1.08
CA LEU A 72 -1.49 -2.86 -0.01
C LEU A 72 -1.69 -2.09 -1.31
N VAL A 73 -0.58 -1.72 -1.94
CA VAL A 73 -0.56 -0.99 -3.21
C VAL A 73 -0.05 -1.92 -4.30
N PHE A 74 -0.65 -1.79 -5.49
CA PHE A 74 -0.33 -2.56 -6.68
C PHE A 74 0.08 -1.61 -7.82
N TRP A 75 0.96 -2.09 -8.69
CA TRP A 75 1.39 -1.42 -9.91
C TRP A 75 1.65 -2.44 -11.01
N LYS A 76 1.65 -1.99 -12.26
CA LYS A 76 2.00 -2.83 -13.40
C LYS A 76 3.52 -3.07 -13.43
N LYS A 77 3.95 -4.33 -13.55
CA LYS A 77 5.38 -4.66 -13.76
C LYS A 77 5.83 -4.33 -15.17
#